data_AF-A0A2N3W0U7-F1
#
_entry.id   AF-A0A2N3W0U7-F1
#
_cell.length_a   1.000
_cell.length_b   1.000
_cell.length_c   1.000
_cell.angle_alpha   90.00
_cell.angle_beta   90.00
_cell.angle_gamma   90.00
#
_symmetry.space_group_name_H-M   'P 1'
#
loop_
_entity.id
_entity.type
_entity.pdbx_description
1 polymer ?
#
loop_
_entity_poly.entity_id
_entity_poly.type
_entity_poly.pdbx_seq_one_letter_code
_entity_poly.pdbx_strand_id
1 'polypeptide(L)' 'MSERMAGGHMKNQQPQGYGLTELPSDPSAVPGCSPCLSVVVARENARSRGDYSGVSDRNVELRQHREAAH' A
#
# COMPACT_ATOMS: atom_id res chain seq x y z
N MET A 1 -16.84 -27.62 -42.16
CA MET A 1 -15.99 -27.21 -41.01
C MET A 1 -16.14 -25.71 -40.81
N SER A 2 -17.21 -25.28 -40.14
CA SER A 2 -17.50 -23.86 -39.86
C SER A 2 -17.94 -23.71 -38.42
N GLU A 3 -17.01 -23.46 -37.50
CA GLU A 3 -17.34 -22.99 -36.16
C GLU A 3 -16.38 -21.86 -35.78
N ARG A 4 -16.91 -20.63 -35.83
CA ARG A 4 -16.22 -19.37 -35.57
C ARG A 4 -16.83 -18.77 -34.29
N MET A 5 -15.93 -18.41 -33.39
CA MET A 5 -16.06 -17.40 -32.33
C MET A 5 -16.99 -17.73 -31.14
N ALA A 6 -16.40 -18.38 -30.13
CA ALA A 6 -16.88 -18.26 -28.75
C ALA A 6 -16.70 -16.80 -28.29
N GLY A 7 -17.83 -16.10 -28.10
CA GLY A 7 -17.88 -14.75 -27.56
C GLY A 7 -17.23 -14.68 -26.18
N GLY A 8 -16.28 -13.75 -26.02
CA GLY A 8 -15.66 -13.44 -24.75
C GLY A 8 -16.70 -12.96 -23.75
N HIS A 9 -16.96 -13.78 -22.73
CA HIS A 9 -17.81 -13.44 -21.60
C HIS A 9 -17.13 -12.31 -20.81
N MET A 10 -17.47 -11.06 -21.13
CA MET A 10 -17.16 -9.89 -20.31
C MET A 10 -17.91 -10.07 -18.98
N LYS A 11 -17.21 -10.66 -18.01
CA LYS A 11 -17.72 -10.88 -16.65
C LYS A 11 -17.98 -9.49 -16.06
N ASN A 12 -19.24 -9.09 -16.03
CA ASN A 12 -19.67 -7.89 -15.33
C ASN A 12 -19.32 -8.14 -13.85
N GLN A 13 -18.32 -7.43 -13.34
CA GLN A 13 -17.88 -7.59 -11.96
C GLN A 13 -19.02 -7.14 -11.07
N GLN A 14 -19.75 -8.10 -10.50
CA GLN A 14 -20.76 -7.79 -9.49
C GLN A 14 -20.05 -7.08 -8.32
N PRO A 15 -20.61 -5.98 -7.79
CA PRO A 15 -20.06 -5.32 -6.62
C PRO A 15 -20.14 -6.32 -5.47
N GLN A 16 -19.02 -6.96 -5.16
CA GLN A 16 -18.95 -7.83 -4.01
C GLN A 16 -19.01 -6.91 -2.80
N GLY A 17 -19.92 -7.18 -1.87
CA GLY A 17 -20.24 -6.32 -0.72
C GLY A 17 -19.11 -6.16 0.30
N TYR A 18 -17.92 -5.80 -0.17
CA TYR A 18 -16.81 -5.33 0.64
C TYR A 18 -17.25 -4.02 1.28
N GLY A 19 -17.49 -4.04 2.58
CA GLY A 19 -17.60 -2.79 3.34
C GLY A 19 -16.29 -2.02 3.16
N LEU A 20 -16.40 -0.78 2.70
CA LEU A 20 -15.25 0.13 2.63
C LEU A 20 -14.86 0.48 4.07
N THR A 21 -14.03 -0.36 4.68
CA THR A 21 -13.40 -0.04 5.96
C THR A 21 -12.33 1.01 5.72
N GLU A 22 -12.26 1.99 6.63
CA GLU A 22 -11.22 3.01 6.60
C GLU A 22 -9.84 2.35 6.62
N LEU A 23 -8.96 2.80 5.74
CA LEU A 23 -7.59 2.30 5.69
C LEU A 23 -6.90 2.63 7.02
N PRO A 24 -6.08 1.70 7.56
CA PRO A 24 -5.27 1.98 8.74
C PRO A 24 -4.45 3.25 8.52
N SER A 25 -4.47 4.15 9.50
CA SER A 25 -3.71 5.40 9.46
C SER A 25 -2.23 5.14 9.19
N ASP A 26 -1.57 6.09 8.53
CA ASP A 26 -0.14 6.02 8.22
C ASP A 26 0.66 5.72 9.49
N PRO A 27 1.61 4.75 9.46
CA PRO A 27 2.41 4.44 10.63
C PRO A 27 3.23 5.67 11.03
N SER A 28 3.23 5.98 12.33
CA SER A 28 4.03 7.05 12.91
C SER A 28 5.34 6.49 13.48
N ALA A 29 6.39 7.31 13.49
CA ALA A 29 7.65 6.98 14.12
C ALA A 29 7.49 6.86 15.64
N VAL A 30 8.20 5.91 16.25
CA VAL A 30 8.31 5.83 17.70
C VAL A 30 9.27 6.92 18.18
N PRO A 31 8.88 7.79 19.13
CA PRO A 31 9.75 8.83 19.65
C PRO A 31 10.98 8.21 20.31
N GLY A 32 12.17 8.72 19.97
CA GLY A 32 13.45 8.20 20.47
C GLY A 32 14.06 7.08 19.63
N CYS A 33 13.38 6.59 18.60
CA CYS A 33 13.92 5.59 17.69
C CYS A 33 14.47 6.24 16.41
N SER A 34 15.81 6.37 16.33
CA SER A 34 16.50 6.91 15.14
C SER A 34 16.16 6.20 13.82
N PRO A 35 16.09 4.84 13.74
CA PRO A 35 15.68 4.18 12.50
C PRO A 35 14.24 4.49 12.10
N CYS A 36 13.29 4.55 13.05
CA CYS A 36 11.92 5.00 12.76
C CYS A 36 11.91 6.42 12.15
N LEU A 37 12.68 7.34 12.74
CA LEU A 37 12.79 8.71 12.25
C LEU A 37 13.33 8.76 10.81
N SER A 38 14.40 8.00 10.55
CA SER A 38 15.00 7.91 9.21
C SER A 38 13.99 7.43 8.14
N VAL A 39 13.16 6.43 8.47
CA VAL A 39 12.14 5.91 7.55
C VAL A 39 11.04 6.94 7.29
N VAL A 40 10.61 7.69 8.31
CA VAL A 40 9.62 8.78 8.13
C VAL A 40 10.18 9.91 7.25
N VAL A 41 11.43 10.32 7.46
CA VAL A 41 12.08 11.32 6.61
C VAL A 41 12.21 10.83 5.17
N ALA A 42 12.60 9.56 4.96
CA ALA A 42 12.65 8.96 3.62
C ALA A 42 11.26 8.93 2.95
N ARG A 43 10.20 8.67 3.72
CA ARG A 43 8.81 8.70 3.24
C ARG A 43 8.40 10.10 2.78
N GLU A 44 8.72 11.13 3.56
CA GLU A 44 8.42 12.52 3.18
C GLU A 44 9.18 12.91 1.91
N ASN A 45 10.45 12.54 1.80
CA ASN A 45 11.23 12.76 0.59
C ASN A 45 10.64 12.06 -0.65
N ALA A 46 10.16 10.83 -0.51
CA ALA A 46 9.49 10.11 -1.59
C ALA A 46 8.18 10.82 -2.01
N ARG A 47 7.39 11.28 -1.02
CA ARG A 47 6.16 12.06 -1.26
C ARG A 47 6.45 13.37 -2.01
N SER A 48 7.49 14.10 -1.61
CA SER A 48 7.92 15.33 -2.30
C SER A 48 8.36 15.09 -3.74
N ARG A 49 8.89 13.91 -4.05
CA ARG A 49 9.29 13.52 -5.41
C ARG A 49 8.15 12.95 -6.25
N GLY A 50 6.95 12.80 -5.67
CA GLY A 50 5.82 12.14 -6.31
C GLY A 50 5.96 10.62 -6.43
N ASP A 51 6.91 10.01 -5.71
CA ASP A 51 7.13 8.57 -5.69
C ASP A 51 6.22 7.92 -4.63
N TYR A 52 4.96 7.70 -4.99
CA TYR A 52 3.97 7.07 -4.10
C TYR A 52 4.23 5.57 -3.87
N SER A 53 4.99 4.91 -4.76
CA SER A 53 5.46 3.55 -4.52
C SER A 53 6.46 3.54 -3.36
N GLY A 54 7.46 4.43 -3.41
CA GLY A 54 8.43 4.60 -2.34
C GLY A 54 7.79 4.97 -1.00
N VAL A 55 6.75 5.82 -1.00
CA VAL A 55 5.96 6.13 0.21
C VAL A 55 5.34 4.87 0.82
N SER A 56 4.76 4.01 -0.03
CA SER A 56 4.13 2.76 0.41
C SER A 56 5.16 1.78 0.96
N ASP A 57 6.33 1.65 0.31
CA ASP A 57 7.42 0.81 0.79
C ASP A 57 7.94 1.27 2.16
N ARG A 58 8.12 2.60 2.35
CA ARG A 58 8.53 3.14 3.66
C ARG A 58 7.49 2.91 4.74
N ASN A 59 6.20 2.94 4.39
CA ASN A 59 5.13 2.61 5.33
C ASN A 59 5.20 1.14 5.78
N VAL A 60 5.50 0.22 4.86
CA VAL A 60 5.69 -1.20 5.20
C VAL A 60 6.94 -1.39 6.06
N GLU A 61 8.06 -0.79 5.67
CA GLU A 61 9.33 -0.82 6.43
C GLU A 61 9.15 -0.34 7.87
N LEU A 62 8.41 0.77 8.05
CA LEU A 62 8.16 1.32 9.39
C LEU A 62 7.30 0.39 10.25
N ARG A 63 6.30 -0.29 9.67
CA ARG A 63 5.50 -1.28 10.41
C ARG A 63 6.34 -2.47 10.83
N GLN A 64 7.12 -3.03 9.90
CA GLN A 64 7.99 -4.17 10.19
C GLN A 64 9.01 -3.85 11.28
N HIS A 65 9.64 -2.67 11.20
CA HIS A 65 10.60 -2.25 12.21
C HIS A 65 9.92 -2.08 13.58
N ARG A 66 8.71 -1.51 13.62
CA ARG A 66 7.93 -1.41 14.86
C ARG A 66 7.65 -2.78 15.43
N GLU A 67 7.16 -3.73 14.65
CA GLU A 67 6.87 -5.10 15.11
C GLU A 67 8.12 -5.87 15.55
N ALA A 68 9.28 -5.59 14.95
CA ALA A 68 10.52 -6.29 15.25
C ALA A 68 11.29 -5.71 16.46
N ALA A 69 11.19 -4.40 16.69
CA ALA A 69 12.00 -3.69 17.70
C ALA A 69 11.20 -3.14 18.89
N HIS A 70 9.87 -3.11 18.82
CA HIS A 70 8.98 -2.53 19.82
C HIS A 70 7.78 -3.44 20.11
#